data_AF-A0A1B8FPG5-F1
#
_entry.id   AF-A0A1B8FPG5-F1
#
_cell.length_a   1.000
_cell.length_b   1.000
_cell.length_c   1.000
_cell.angle_alpha   90.00
_cell.angle_beta   90.00
_cell.angle_gamma   90.00
#
_symmetry.space_group_name_H-M   'P 1'
#
loop_
_entity.id
_entity.type
_entity.pdbx_description
1 polymer ?
#
loop_
_entity_poly.entity_id
_entity_poly.type
_entity_poly.pdbx_seq_one_letter_code
_entity_poly.pdbx_strand_id
1 'polypeptide(L)'
;MRNINTQRKADGKGPVEPWQYFDLMGGISTGGIIAIMLGRLRMTIPECIEAYTGLSKAIFTPKHSRASPARGIKISKVADNNDQILLQDLESPCKVCVFALRESNSKLAILRTYDYLHASQTLFEECKVWEACRATSAAPTFFDPVQIGPYKQSFIDGGLGYNNPIFKVYDEA
;
A
#
# COMPACT_ATOMS: atom_id res chain seq x y z
N MET A 1 -11.60 -9.20 11.27
CA MET A 1 -12.38 -10.36 10.78
C MET A 1 -12.70 -11.45 11.81
N ARG A 2 -12.07 -11.49 13.02
CA ARG A 2 -12.31 -12.57 14.01
C ARG A 2 -13.78 -12.76 14.36
N ASN A 3 -14.46 -11.71 14.84
CA ASN A 3 -15.87 -11.81 15.25
C ASN A 3 -16.79 -12.19 14.07
N ILE A 4 -16.55 -11.62 12.89
CA ILE A 4 -17.28 -11.94 11.66
C ILE A 4 -17.12 -13.42 11.31
N ASN A 5 -15.90 -13.94 11.29
CA ASN A 5 -15.63 -15.34 10.94
C ASN A 5 -16.08 -16.31 12.05
N THR A 6 -16.10 -15.88 13.31
CA THR A 6 -16.73 -16.64 14.40
C THR A 6 -18.24 -16.79 14.15
N GLN A 7 -18.94 -15.70 13.81
CA GLN A 7 -20.38 -15.76 13.52
C GLN A 7 -20.67 -16.60 12.26
N ARG A 8 -19.91 -16.40 11.18
CA ARG A 8 -20.06 -17.18 9.94
C ARG A 8 -19.90 -18.67 10.18
N LYS A 9 -18.96 -19.07 11.04
CA LYS A 9 -18.78 -20.47 11.43
C LYS A 9 -19.99 -21.00 12.20
N ALA A 10 -20.58 -20.21 13.10
CA ALA A 10 -21.82 -20.59 13.79
C ALA A 10 -23.00 -20.75 12.81
N ASP A 11 -23.03 -19.96 11.74
CA ASP A 11 -24.03 -20.03 10.68
C ASP A 11 -23.75 -21.13 9.62
N GLY A 12 -22.72 -21.98 9.81
CA GLY A 12 -22.33 -23.01 8.84
C GLY A 12 -21.67 -22.49 7.55
N LYS A 13 -21.22 -21.24 7.52
CA LYS A 13 -20.57 -20.59 6.37
C LYS A 13 -19.04 -20.64 6.51
N GLY A 14 -18.35 -20.69 5.37
CA GLY A 14 -16.88 -20.57 5.32
C GLY A 14 -16.39 -19.17 5.75
N PRO A 15 -15.11 -19.04 6.15
CA PRO A 15 -14.53 -17.74 6.50
C PRO A 15 -14.56 -16.79 5.31
N VAL A 16 -14.45 -15.50 5.60
CA VAL A 16 -14.33 -14.44 4.59
C VAL A 16 -13.07 -13.64 4.89
N GLU A 17 -12.30 -13.36 3.83
CA GLU A 17 -11.09 -12.53 3.89
C GLU A 17 -11.43 -11.04 3.73
N PRO A 18 -10.54 -10.11 4.13
CA PRO A 18 -10.83 -8.67 4.07
C PRO A 18 -11.27 -8.18 2.69
N TRP A 19 -10.59 -8.61 1.61
CA TRP A 19 -10.95 -8.23 0.24
C TRP A 19 -12.31 -8.76 -0.24
N GLN A 20 -12.89 -9.74 0.46
CA GLN A 20 -14.22 -10.24 0.14
C GLN A 20 -15.31 -9.52 0.95
N TYR A 21 -14.91 -8.70 1.93
CA TYR A 21 -15.81 -8.02 2.86
C TYR A 21 -15.89 -6.51 2.62
N PHE A 22 -14.81 -5.89 2.17
CA PHE A 22 -14.74 -4.46 1.92
C PHE A 22 -14.74 -4.15 0.42
N ASP A 23 -15.64 -3.26 -0.01
CA ASP A 23 -15.65 -2.72 -1.37
C ASP A 23 -14.45 -1.81 -1.66
N LEU A 24 -13.98 -1.09 -0.63
CA LEU A 24 -12.83 -0.19 -0.69
C LEU A 24 -11.97 -0.30 0.57
N MET A 25 -10.66 -0.42 0.38
CA MET A 25 -9.65 -0.31 1.42
C MET A 25 -8.73 0.87 1.11
N GLY A 26 -8.52 1.74 2.09
CA GLY A 26 -7.64 2.89 1.95
C GLY A 26 -6.62 2.98 3.06
N GLY A 27 -5.43 3.47 2.75
CA GLY A 27 -4.37 3.54 3.76
C GLY A 27 -3.21 4.47 3.42
N ILE A 28 -2.54 4.91 4.48
CA ILE A 28 -1.35 5.77 4.40
C ILE A 28 -0.21 5.17 5.21
N SER A 29 1.03 5.36 4.75
CA SER A 29 2.23 4.78 5.36
C SER A 29 2.06 3.27 5.59
N THR A 30 2.36 2.77 6.78
CA THR A 30 2.07 1.38 7.19
C THR A 30 0.65 0.93 6.82
N GLY A 31 -0.36 1.78 7.02
CA GLY A 31 -1.74 1.45 6.68
C GLY A 31 -1.95 1.23 5.18
N GLY A 32 -1.22 1.96 4.33
CA GLY A 32 -1.25 1.78 2.88
C GLY A 32 -0.60 0.47 2.44
N ILE A 33 0.53 0.10 3.05
CA ILE A 33 1.16 -1.22 2.84
C ILE A 33 0.19 -2.35 3.21
N ILE A 34 -0.48 -2.24 4.36
CA ILE A 34 -1.44 -3.25 4.83
C ILE A 34 -2.68 -3.31 3.91
N ALA A 35 -3.19 -2.15 3.45
CA ALA A 35 -4.30 -2.10 2.50
C ALA A 35 -3.95 -2.80 1.18
N ILE A 36 -2.72 -2.60 0.67
CA ILE A 36 -2.22 -3.30 -0.52
C ILE A 36 -2.11 -4.81 -0.27
N MET A 37 -1.53 -5.24 0.86
CA MET A 37 -1.41 -6.67 1.21
C MET A 37 -2.76 -7.38 1.25
N LEU A 38 -3.72 -6.81 1.98
CA LEU A 38 -5.00 -7.46 2.22
C LEU A 38 -5.97 -7.32 1.05
N GLY A 39 -6.03 -6.14 0.42
CA GLY A 39 -6.97 -5.83 -0.64
C GLY A 39 -6.43 -6.21 -2.02
N ARG A 40 -5.27 -5.67 -2.41
CA ARG A 40 -4.71 -5.83 -3.76
C ARG A 40 -4.03 -7.19 -3.97
N LEU A 41 -3.28 -7.65 -2.98
CA LEU A 41 -2.56 -8.93 -3.05
C LEU A 41 -3.36 -10.08 -2.45
N ARG A 42 -4.55 -9.78 -1.88
CA ARG A 42 -5.51 -10.75 -1.34
C ARG A 42 -4.89 -11.70 -0.30
N MET A 43 -3.86 -11.23 0.40
CA MET A 43 -3.24 -12.00 1.48
C MET A 43 -4.26 -12.27 2.58
N THR A 44 -4.20 -13.46 3.14
CA THR A 44 -4.89 -13.74 4.40
C THR A 44 -4.32 -12.87 5.52
N ILE A 45 -5.09 -12.67 6.58
CA ILE A 45 -4.61 -11.90 7.75
C ILE A 45 -3.31 -12.48 8.34
N PRO A 46 -3.15 -13.81 8.53
CA PRO A 46 -1.89 -14.37 9.02
C PRO A 46 -0.70 -14.09 8.10
N GLU A 47 -0.86 -14.25 6.78
CA GLU A 47 0.21 -13.95 5.81
C GLU A 47 0.61 -12.48 5.84
N CYS A 48 -0.37 -11.58 5.91
CA CYS A 48 -0.11 -10.13 6.01
C CYS A 48 0.67 -9.79 7.29
N ILE A 49 0.29 -10.38 8.44
CA ILE A 49 1.01 -10.19 9.72
C ILE A 49 2.46 -10.67 9.60
N GLU A 50 2.67 -11.87 9.07
CA GLU A 50 4.01 -12.44 8.90
C GLU A 50 4.86 -11.58 7.97
N ALA A 51 4.32 -11.22 6.80
CA ALA A 51 4.98 -10.41 5.80
C ALA A 51 5.35 -9.03 6.35
N TYR A 52 4.43 -8.34 7.02
CA TYR A 52 4.69 -7.03 7.63
C TYR A 52 5.69 -7.11 8.79
N THR A 53 5.61 -8.17 9.61
CA THR A 53 6.58 -8.39 10.69
C THR A 53 7.99 -8.60 10.14
N GLY A 54 8.13 -9.36 9.05
CA GLY A 54 9.41 -9.51 8.35
C GLY A 54 9.93 -8.19 7.78
N LEU A 55 9.05 -7.42 7.15
CA LEU A 55 9.36 -6.12 6.56
C LEU A 55 9.83 -5.10 7.61
N SER A 56 9.07 -4.93 8.69
CA SER A 56 9.38 -3.98 9.77
C SER A 56 10.71 -4.32 10.45
N LYS A 57 10.99 -5.61 10.72
CA LYS A 57 12.30 -6.02 11.25
C LYS A 57 13.44 -5.64 10.33
N ALA A 58 13.30 -5.88 9.02
CA ALA A 58 14.34 -5.55 8.05
C ALA A 58 14.59 -4.04 7.95
N ILE A 59 13.53 -3.24 8.08
CA ILE A 59 13.58 -1.78 8.00
C ILE A 59 14.19 -1.15 9.26
N PHE A 60 13.76 -1.59 10.45
CA PHE A 60 14.09 -0.93 11.72
C PHE A 60 15.26 -1.59 12.47
N THR A 61 15.96 -2.57 11.89
CA THR A 61 17.20 -3.09 12.48
C THR A 61 18.32 -2.06 12.31
N PRO A 62 18.89 -1.49 13.39
CA PRO A 62 19.96 -0.51 13.29
C PRO A 62 21.19 -1.11 12.62
N LYS A 63 21.65 -0.53 11.51
CA LYS A 63 22.96 -0.87 10.94
C LYS A 63 24.02 -0.02 11.64
N HIS A 64 24.93 -0.65 12.37
CA HIS A 64 26.02 0.00 13.12
C HIS A 64 27.13 0.65 12.26
N SER A 65 26.88 1.02 10.99
CA SER A 65 27.88 1.68 10.14
C SER A 65 27.41 3.03 9.61
N ARG A 66 28.25 4.06 9.77
CA ARG A 66 28.06 5.45 9.31
C ARG A 66 28.11 5.63 7.78
N ALA A 67 27.97 4.55 7.00
CA ALA A 67 28.11 4.58 5.56
C ALA A 67 27.25 3.48 4.92
N SER A 68 25.94 3.68 4.88
CA SER A 68 25.06 2.93 3.98
C SER A 68 23.77 3.72 3.81
N PRO A 69 23.49 4.28 2.63
CA PRO A 69 22.13 4.73 2.31
C PRO A 69 21.21 3.54 2.55
N ALA A 70 20.07 3.77 3.19
CA ALA A 70 19.03 2.76 3.35
C ALA A 70 18.55 2.35 1.95
N ARG A 71 19.25 1.38 1.33
CA ARG A 71 18.84 0.80 0.05
C ARG A 71 17.39 0.37 0.21
N GLY A 72 16.59 0.86 -0.72
CA GLY A 72 15.14 0.84 -0.70
C GLY A 72 14.54 -0.44 -0.17
N ILE A 73 13.41 -0.29 0.51
CA ILE A 73 12.55 -1.37 0.94
C ILE A 73 12.36 -2.33 -0.25
N LYS A 74 13.08 -3.45 -0.26
CA LYS A 74 12.77 -4.56 -1.15
C LYS A 74 11.56 -5.25 -0.56
N ILE A 75 10.40 -4.91 -1.09
CA ILE A 75 9.11 -5.56 -0.80
C ILE A 75 9.07 -6.94 -1.52
N SER A 76 10.23 -7.57 -1.72
CA SER A 76 10.42 -8.84 -2.43
C SER A 76 9.87 -10.05 -1.68
N LYS A 77 9.28 -9.84 -0.49
CA LYS A 77 8.56 -10.88 0.27
C LYS A 77 7.04 -10.69 0.26
N VAL A 78 6.54 -9.56 -0.21
CA VAL A 78 5.10 -9.26 -0.22
C VAL A 78 4.54 -9.37 -1.63
N ALA A 79 5.30 -8.93 -2.62
CA ALA A 79 5.13 -9.37 -3.99
C ALA A 79 6.17 -10.45 -4.23
N ASP A 80 5.76 -11.64 -4.69
CA ASP A 80 6.63 -12.60 -5.36
C ASP A 80 7.67 -11.87 -6.21
N ASN A 81 8.91 -12.39 -6.26
CA ASN A 81 10.14 -12.04 -7.03
C ASN A 81 10.01 -11.34 -8.42
N ASN A 82 9.01 -10.51 -8.61
CA ASN A 82 8.53 -9.95 -9.84
C ASN A 82 8.14 -8.50 -9.52
N ASP A 83 9.17 -7.65 -9.47
CA ASP A 83 9.09 -6.19 -9.26
C ASP A 83 8.29 -5.46 -10.36
N GLN A 84 7.46 -6.18 -11.13
CA GLN A 84 6.71 -5.73 -12.29
C GLN A 84 5.19 -5.85 -12.09
N ILE A 85 4.70 -6.38 -10.97
CA ILE A 85 3.25 -6.45 -10.71
C ILE A 85 2.69 -5.02 -10.62
N LEU A 86 1.77 -4.71 -11.53
CA LEU A 86 1.07 -3.42 -11.58
C LEU A 86 0.08 -3.31 -10.41
N LEU A 87 -0.07 -2.08 -9.90
CA LEU A 87 -1.01 -1.75 -8.85
C LEU A 87 -2.45 -1.97 -9.31
N GLN A 88 -2.79 -1.60 -10.56
CA GLN A 88 -4.13 -1.81 -11.10
C GLN A 88 -4.61 -3.28 -10.99
N ASP A 89 -5.88 -3.45 -10.67
CA ASP A 89 -6.61 -4.71 -10.62
C ASP A 89 -8.10 -4.44 -10.88
N LEU A 90 -8.44 -4.29 -12.16
CA LEU A 90 -9.79 -3.95 -12.61
C LEU A 90 -10.82 -5.06 -12.32
N GLU A 91 -10.35 -6.28 -12.11
CA GLU A 91 -11.18 -7.45 -11.83
C GLU A 91 -11.42 -7.65 -10.32
N SER A 92 -10.77 -6.86 -9.46
CA SER A 92 -10.95 -6.99 -8.01
C SER A 92 -12.29 -6.40 -7.57
N PRO A 93 -13.10 -7.14 -6.79
CA PRO A 93 -14.28 -6.57 -6.15
C PRO A 93 -13.90 -5.61 -5.01
N CYS A 94 -12.69 -5.72 -4.47
CA CYS A 94 -12.15 -4.82 -3.45
C CYS A 94 -11.18 -3.84 -4.08
N LYS A 95 -11.61 -2.59 -4.15
CA LYS A 95 -10.79 -1.47 -4.57
C LYS A 95 -9.81 -1.12 -3.46
N VAL A 96 -8.61 -0.72 -3.85
CA VAL A 96 -7.60 -0.15 -2.95
C VAL A 96 -7.13 1.21 -3.44
N CYS A 97 -7.03 2.16 -2.52
CA CYS A 97 -6.37 3.45 -2.73
C CYS A 97 -5.31 3.70 -1.64
N VAL A 98 -4.13 4.19 -2.02
CA VAL A 98 -3.07 4.57 -1.08
C VAL A 98 -2.62 6.00 -1.28
N PHE A 99 -2.24 6.64 -0.19
CA PHE A 99 -1.94 8.06 -0.15
C PHE A 99 -0.44 8.31 -0.03
N ALA A 100 0.09 9.21 -0.86
CA ALA A 100 1.46 9.69 -0.81
C ALA A 100 1.49 11.19 -1.10
N LEU A 101 2.58 11.89 -0.77
CA LEU A 101 2.75 13.29 -1.15
C LEU A 101 3.71 13.39 -2.32
N ARG A 102 3.41 14.29 -3.25
CA ARG A 102 4.34 14.67 -4.31
C ARG A 102 5.47 15.48 -3.68
N GLU A 103 6.71 15.06 -3.91
CA GLU A 103 7.87 15.76 -3.33
C GLU A 103 7.95 17.23 -3.77
N SER A 104 7.59 17.51 -5.02
CA SER A 104 7.75 18.84 -5.63
C SER A 104 6.86 19.93 -5.04
N ASN A 105 5.71 19.59 -4.47
CA ASN A 105 4.73 20.58 -4.03
C ASN A 105 3.90 20.16 -2.81
N SER A 106 4.23 19.02 -2.20
CA SER A 106 3.52 18.45 -1.05
C SER A 106 2.02 18.25 -1.27
N LYS A 107 1.54 18.19 -2.53
CA LYS A 107 0.15 17.86 -2.80
C LYS A 107 -0.07 16.35 -2.65
N LEU A 108 -1.23 16.00 -2.11
CA LEU A 108 -1.67 14.61 -1.98
C LEU A 108 -1.81 13.98 -3.36
N ALA A 109 -1.20 12.81 -3.52
CA ALA A 109 -1.41 11.89 -4.62
C ALA A 109 -2.10 10.63 -4.09
N ILE A 110 -3.03 10.13 -4.89
CA ILE A 110 -3.78 8.91 -4.60
C ILE A 110 -3.42 7.90 -5.67
N LEU A 111 -2.80 6.80 -5.25
CA LEU A 111 -2.46 5.68 -6.12
C LEU A 111 -3.56 4.63 -5.98
N ARG A 112 -4.15 4.22 -7.10
CA ARG A 112 -5.39 3.43 -7.13
C ARG A 112 -5.19 2.12 -7.87
N THR A 113 -5.97 1.14 -7.47
CA THR A 113 -6.12 -0.15 -8.18
C THR A 113 -7.20 -0.11 -9.27
N TYR A 114 -8.00 0.96 -9.31
CA TYR A 114 -9.12 1.16 -10.21
C TYR A 114 -8.97 2.47 -10.98
N ASP A 115 -9.61 2.52 -12.15
CA ASP A 115 -9.63 3.72 -13.00
C ASP A 115 -10.55 4.79 -12.39
N TYR A 116 -10.12 6.05 -12.51
CA TYR A 116 -10.86 7.21 -12.06
C TYR A 116 -10.73 8.32 -13.11
N LEU A 117 -11.85 8.69 -13.73
CA LEU A 117 -11.92 9.53 -14.92
C LEU A 117 -11.18 10.88 -14.80
N HIS A 118 -11.01 11.40 -13.58
CA HIS A 118 -10.35 12.68 -13.31
C HIS A 118 -8.97 12.55 -12.67
N ALA A 119 -8.37 11.34 -12.66
CA ALA A 119 -7.05 11.09 -12.11
C ALA A 119 -5.97 10.98 -13.20
N SER A 120 -4.71 10.98 -12.75
CA SER A 120 -3.55 10.77 -13.61
C SER A 120 -3.54 9.34 -14.16
N GLN A 121 -3.92 9.17 -15.43
CA GLN A 121 -3.88 7.86 -16.11
C GLN A 121 -2.50 7.19 -16.05
N THR A 122 -1.42 7.98 -16.19
CA THR A 122 -0.06 7.44 -16.10
C THR A 122 0.25 6.73 -14.78
N LEU A 123 -0.28 7.21 -13.64
CA LEU A 123 -0.05 6.54 -12.36
C LEU A 123 -0.88 5.27 -12.24
N PHE A 124 -2.06 5.24 -12.85
CA PHE A 124 -2.92 4.07 -12.87
C PHE A 124 -2.32 2.96 -13.76
N GLU A 125 -1.80 3.32 -14.93
CA GLU A 125 -1.27 2.37 -15.91
C GLU A 125 0.10 1.79 -15.51
N GLU A 126 0.98 2.61 -14.92
CA GLU A 126 2.41 2.27 -14.77
C GLU A 126 2.83 1.94 -13.34
N CYS A 127 2.07 2.37 -12.32
CA CYS A 127 2.50 2.21 -10.93
C CYS A 127 2.51 0.73 -10.55
N LYS A 128 3.64 0.28 -10.04
CA LYS A 128 3.80 -1.08 -9.51
C LYS A 128 3.42 -1.13 -8.03
N VAL A 129 3.03 -2.32 -7.59
CA VAL A 129 2.69 -2.58 -6.18
C VAL A 129 3.81 -2.14 -5.23
N TRP A 130 5.07 -2.47 -5.54
CA TRP A 130 6.19 -2.08 -4.68
C TRP A 130 6.45 -0.57 -4.68
N GLU A 131 6.21 0.10 -5.80
CA GLU A 131 6.35 1.56 -5.92
C GLU A 131 5.29 2.26 -5.08
N ALA A 132 4.05 1.79 -5.11
CA ALA A 132 2.95 2.32 -4.32
C ALA A 132 3.21 2.18 -2.82
N CYS A 133 3.64 0.99 -2.39
CA CYS A 133 4.04 0.76 -1.01
C CYS A 133 5.22 1.65 -0.59
N ARG A 134 6.23 1.81 -1.45
CA ARG A 134 7.38 2.69 -1.17
C ARG A 134 6.94 4.16 -1.09
N ALA A 135 6.07 4.62 -1.99
CA ALA A 135 5.59 5.99 -2.05
C ALA A 135 4.83 6.37 -0.79
N THR A 136 3.93 5.50 -0.33
CA THR A 136 3.13 5.79 0.86
C THR A 136 3.96 5.77 2.14
N SER A 137 5.09 5.05 2.20
CA SER A 137 5.90 4.87 3.42
C SER A 137 7.29 5.52 3.38
N ALA A 138 7.65 6.27 2.34
CA ALA A 138 8.96 6.90 2.20
C ALA A 138 9.07 8.14 3.12
N ALA A 139 9.11 7.91 4.43
CA ALA A 139 9.17 8.96 5.43
C ALA A 139 10.49 9.73 5.27
N PRO A 140 10.44 11.06 5.04
CA PRO A 140 11.64 11.87 4.96
C PRO A 140 12.50 11.72 6.20
N THR A 141 13.82 11.82 6.03
CA THR A 141 14.87 11.47 7.00
C THR A 141 15.11 9.96 7.22
N PHE A 142 14.13 9.10 6.93
CA PHE A 142 14.28 7.64 7.05
C PHE A 142 14.53 6.95 5.70
N PHE A 143 13.89 7.43 4.62
CA PHE A 143 13.97 6.81 3.30
C PHE A 143 14.10 7.85 2.19
N ASP A 144 14.82 7.48 1.13
CA ASP A 144 14.82 8.24 -0.12
C ASP A 144 13.42 8.21 -0.77
N PRO A 145 13.00 9.31 -1.43
CA PRO A 145 11.80 9.36 -2.26
C PRO A 145 11.78 8.27 -3.33
N VAL A 146 10.58 7.92 -3.80
CA VAL A 146 10.40 6.99 -4.93
C VAL A 146 9.93 7.73 -6.18
N GLN A 147 10.44 7.33 -7.34
CA GLN A 147 10.03 7.85 -8.63
C GLN A 147 9.13 6.84 -9.34
N ILE A 148 7.99 7.29 -9.86
CA ILE A 148 6.99 6.42 -10.53
C ILE A 148 6.73 6.90 -11.95
N GLY A 149 6.59 5.94 -12.86
CA GLY A 149 6.21 6.15 -14.25
C GLY A 149 7.30 6.79 -15.12
N PRO A 150 7.01 6.98 -16.42
CA PRO A 150 7.97 7.46 -17.42
C PRO A 150 8.49 8.87 -17.12
N TYR A 151 7.67 9.72 -16.49
CA TYR A 151 8.03 11.08 -16.10
C TYR A 151 8.77 11.18 -14.77
N LYS A 152 9.06 10.04 -14.12
CA LYS A 152 9.81 9.97 -12.85
C LYS A 152 9.24 10.90 -11.77
N GLN A 153 7.91 10.91 -11.63
CA GLN A 153 7.25 11.73 -10.62
C GLN A 153 7.70 11.25 -9.22
N SER A 154 8.19 12.16 -8.38
CA SER A 154 8.78 11.83 -7.08
C SER A 154 7.75 11.91 -5.94
N PHE A 155 7.78 10.93 -5.05
CA PHE A 155 6.82 10.77 -3.95
C PHE A 155 7.50 10.46 -2.61
N ILE A 156 6.91 10.98 -1.54
CA ILE A 156 7.28 10.80 -0.14
C ILE A 156 6.07 10.38 0.71
N ASP A 157 6.32 9.90 1.93
CA ASP A 157 5.28 9.43 2.86
C ASP A 157 4.22 10.49 3.12
N GLY A 158 2.95 10.08 2.99
CA GLY A 158 1.81 10.97 3.20
C GLY A 158 1.48 11.26 4.66
N GLY A 159 2.08 10.53 5.61
CA GLY A 159 2.00 10.77 7.05
C GLY A 159 2.50 12.16 7.47
N LEU A 160 3.26 12.85 6.62
CA LEU A 160 3.68 14.25 6.78
C LEU A 160 2.56 15.28 6.54
N GLY A 161 1.36 15.00 7.03
CA GLY A 161 0.22 15.90 6.95
C GLY A 161 -1.13 15.19 6.95
N TYR A 162 -1.18 13.92 6.53
CA TYR A 162 -2.44 13.17 6.36
C TYR A 162 -2.45 11.85 7.14
N ASN A 163 -2.05 11.87 8.42
CA ASN A 163 -1.90 10.66 9.22
C ASN A 163 -3.21 9.87 9.46
N ASN A 164 -4.38 10.47 9.19
CA ASN A 164 -5.66 9.76 9.16
C ASN A 164 -6.39 10.03 7.83
N PRO A 165 -6.39 9.08 6.89
CA PRO A 165 -7.00 9.29 5.58
C PRO A 165 -8.51 9.05 5.56
N ILE A 166 -9.19 8.87 6.70
CA ILE A 166 -10.60 8.41 6.72
C ILE A 166 -11.54 9.24 5.82
N PHE A 167 -11.45 10.57 5.86
CA PHE A 167 -12.26 11.43 4.99
C PHE A 167 -11.87 11.29 3.52
N LYS A 168 -10.59 11.06 3.24
CA LYS A 168 -10.10 10.82 1.87
C LYS A 168 -10.50 9.46 1.33
N VAL A 169 -10.64 8.46 2.20
CA VAL A 169 -11.19 7.15 1.81
C VAL A 169 -12.70 7.27 1.59
N TYR A 170 -13.40 8.04 2.42
CA TYR A 170 -14.83 8.28 2.26
C TYR A 170 -15.14 9.02 0.94
N ASP A 171 -14.35 10.04 0.59
CA ASP A 171 -14.50 10.78 -0.68
C ASP A 171 -14.30 9.89 -1.92
N GLU A 172 -13.70 8.70 -1.76
CA GLU A 172 -13.37 7.76 -2.84
C GLU A 172 -14.36 6.59 -2.97
N ALA A 173 -15.30 6.45 -2.02
CA ALA A 173 -16.31 5.38 -1.99
C ALA A 173 -17.56 5.73 -2.81
#